data_AF-A0A7S1SVJ3-F1
#
_entry.id   AF-A0A7S1SVJ3-F1
#
_cell.length_a   1.000
_cell.length_b   1.000
_cell.length_c   1.000
_cell.angle_alpha   90.00
_cell.angle_beta   90.00
_cell.angle_gamma   90.00
#
_symmetry.space_group_name_H-M   'P 1'
#
loop_
_entity.id
_entity.type
_entity.pdbx_description
1 polymer ?
#
loop_
_entity_poly.entity_id
_entity_poly.type
_entity_poly.pdbx_seq_one_letter_code
_entity_poly.pdbx_strand_id
1 'polypeptide(L)'
;TLAKAEELALGRFDALDVSSLEVRDEIRLKEPKRVEVTVPAEAVVPNPAKQCVVSVAYLLVNQIKDPNAELDSFALTVAADLLLSGPQAYFNDSLLESGLGSGFAPGTGYGGSRRETSFAVGLKGVAEEDVDAVAGLVQATLEKVAEEGFPRERV
;
A
#
# COMPACT_ATOMS: atom_id res chain seq x y z
N THR A 1 -29.89 -24.09 7.86
CA THR A 1 -29.20 -25.39 7.79
C THR A 1 -28.80 -25.65 6.35
N LEU A 2 -27.73 -26.40 6.11
CA LEU A 2 -27.28 -26.78 4.76
C LEU A 2 -28.41 -27.36 3.90
N ALA A 3 -29.28 -28.20 4.47
CA ALA A 3 -30.44 -28.77 3.77
C ALA A 3 -31.41 -27.73 3.19
N LYS A 4 -31.67 -26.62 3.91
CA LYS A 4 -32.53 -25.54 3.40
C LYS A 4 -31.86 -24.74 2.29
N ALA A 5 -30.53 -24.57 2.32
CA ALA A 5 -29.81 -23.88 1.26
C ALA A 5 -29.82 -24.69 -0.05
N GLU A 6 -29.71 -26.02 0.08
CA GLU A 6 -29.82 -26.94 -1.05
C GLU A 6 -31.21 -26.90 -1.69
N GLU A 7 -32.26 -27.12 -0.90
CA GLU A 7 -33.65 -27.17 -1.37
C GLU A 7 -34.12 -25.84 -1.99
N LEU A 8 -33.76 -24.71 -1.36
CA LEU A 8 -34.28 -23.41 -1.75
C LEU A 8 -33.44 -22.72 -2.83
N ALA A 9 -32.17 -23.09 -3.03
CA ALA A 9 -31.27 -22.41 -3.94
C ALA A 9 -30.36 -23.34 -4.74
N LEU A 10 -29.40 -24.03 -4.09
CA LEU A 10 -28.27 -24.66 -4.79
C LEU A 10 -28.70 -25.80 -5.72
N GLY A 11 -29.68 -26.62 -5.33
CA GLY A 11 -30.19 -27.73 -6.15
C GLY A 11 -30.97 -27.31 -7.40
N ARG A 12 -31.13 -26.00 -7.64
CA ARG A 12 -31.79 -25.45 -8.83
C ARG A 12 -30.81 -25.13 -9.96
N PHE A 13 -29.51 -25.32 -9.76
CA PHE A 13 -28.47 -24.97 -10.72
C PHE A 13 -27.52 -26.14 -10.96
N ASP A 14 -27.04 -26.26 -12.19
CA ASP A 14 -25.92 -27.13 -12.53
C ASP A 14 -24.58 -26.43 -12.24
N ALA A 15 -23.55 -27.22 -11.94
CA ALA A 15 -22.20 -26.70 -11.79
C ALA A 15 -21.71 -26.09 -13.10
N LEU A 16 -21.19 -24.86 -13.04
CA LEU A 16 -20.57 -24.18 -14.17
C LEU A 16 -19.05 -24.32 -14.10
N ASP A 17 -18.42 -24.51 -15.25
CA ASP A 17 -16.97 -24.36 -15.37
C ASP A 17 -16.63 -22.87 -15.31
N VAL A 18 -15.92 -22.49 -14.24
CA VAL A 18 -15.48 -21.12 -13.95
C VAL A 18 -13.96 -20.97 -14.06
N SER A 19 -13.26 -21.97 -14.62
CA SER A 19 -11.80 -21.94 -14.78
C SER A 19 -11.31 -20.72 -15.58
N SER A 20 -12.13 -20.21 -16.52
CA SER A 20 -11.82 -19.01 -17.29
C SER A 20 -11.89 -17.71 -16.48
N LEU A 21 -12.45 -17.72 -15.26
CA LEU A 21 -12.57 -16.56 -14.39
C LEU A 21 -11.36 -16.39 -13.45
N GLU A 22 -10.26 -17.11 -13.70
CA GLU A 22 -9.06 -17.04 -12.89
C GLU A 22 -8.41 -15.66 -12.95
N VAL A 23 -8.23 -15.03 -11.78
CA VAL A 23 -7.37 -13.87 -11.61
C VAL A 23 -5.93 -14.35 -11.57
N ARG A 24 -5.12 -13.96 -12.57
CA ARG A 24 -3.70 -14.32 -12.65
C ARG A 24 -2.87 -13.62 -11.58
N ASP A 25 -1.71 -14.19 -11.28
CA ASP A 25 -0.71 -13.57 -10.40
C ASP A 25 -0.10 -12.33 -11.07
N GLU A 26 0.36 -11.38 -10.26
CA GLU A 26 0.95 -10.13 -10.74
C GLU A 26 2.40 -10.35 -11.19
N ILE A 27 2.87 -9.54 -12.14
CA ILE A 27 4.22 -9.68 -12.70
C ILE A 27 5.24 -9.06 -11.74
N ARG A 28 6.11 -9.90 -11.18
CA ARG A 28 7.25 -9.46 -10.35
C ARG A 28 8.29 -8.76 -11.23
N LEU A 29 8.45 -7.46 -11.01
CA LEU A 29 9.46 -6.65 -11.70
C LEU A 29 10.86 -7.03 -11.23
N LYS A 30 11.83 -7.01 -12.15
CA LYS A 30 13.25 -7.26 -11.84
C LYS A 30 13.98 -6.00 -11.35
N GLU A 31 13.41 -4.84 -11.61
CA GLU A 31 13.91 -3.53 -11.23
C GLU A 31 12.72 -2.60 -10.94
N PRO A 32 12.88 -1.56 -10.10
CA PRO A 32 11.83 -0.59 -9.83
C PRO A 32 11.37 0.10 -11.12
N LYS A 33 10.07 0.31 -11.26
CA LYS A 33 9.47 1.04 -12.39
C LYS A 33 8.86 2.35 -11.91
N ARG A 34 9.22 3.45 -12.59
CA ARG A 34 8.62 4.77 -12.41
C ARG A 34 7.52 4.99 -13.45
N VAL A 35 6.38 5.53 -13.01
CA VAL A 35 5.26 5.91 -13.86
C VAL A 35 4.82 7.30 -13.46
N GLU A 36 4.64 8.16 -14.45
CA GLU A 36 4.17 9.54 -14.25
C GLU A 36 2.86 9.73 -14.99
N VAL A 37 1.91 10.38 -14.33
CA VAL A 37 0.58 10.67 -14.88
C VAL A 37 0.26 12.11 -14.57
N THR A 38 -0.03 12.89 -15.61
CA THR A 38 -0.51 14.26 -15.45
C THR A 38 -1.99 14.26 -15.10
N VAL A 39 -2.35 15.01 -14.06
CA VAL A 39 -3.74 15.25 -13.66
C VAL A 39 -4.05 16.75 -13.77
N PRO A 40 -5.33 17.14 -13.88
CA PRO A 40 -5.70 18.55 -13.86
C PRO A 40 -5.22 19.24 -12.58
N ALA A 41 -4.65 20.43 -12.70
CA ALA A 41 -4.28 21.25 -11.56
C ALA A 41 -5.52 21.68 -10.77
N GLU A 42 -5.39 21.75 -9.45
CA GLU A 42 -6.44 22.25 -8.59
C GLU A 42 -6.49 23.78 -8.64
N ALA A 43 -7.67 24.34 -8.85
CA ALA A 43 -7.85 25.79 -8.99
C ALA A 43 -7.63 26.55 -7.67
N VAL A 44 -7.85 25.89 -6.52
CA VAL A 44 -7.75 26.49 -5.19
C VAL A 44 -6.87 25.60 -4.31
N VAL A 45 -5.60 25.96 -4.20
CA VAL A 45 -4.63 25.26 -3.34
C VAL A 45 -3.86 26.26 -2.47
N PRO A 46 -3.37 25.82 -1.28
CA PRO A 46 -2.56 26.68 -0.42
C PRO A 46 -1.26 27.18 -1.07
N ASN A 47 -0.64 26.35 -1.92
CA ASN A 47 0.58 26.69 -2.64
C ASN A 47 0.53 26.13 -4.08
N PRO A 48 0.42 26.99 -5.11
CA PRO A 48 0.38 26.56 -6.50
C PRO A 48 1.59 25.77 -6.98
N ALA A 49 2.76 25.96 -6.36
CA ALA A 49 3.99 25.22 -6.69
C ALA A 49 4.05 23.81 -6.09
N LYS A 50 3.09 23.44 -5.22
CA LYS A 50 3.07 22.17 -4.49
C LYS A 50 1.81 21.37 -4.80
N GLN A 51 1.74 20.80 -6.00
CA GLN A 51 0.58 20.02 -6.46
C GLN A 51 0.92 18.59 -6.87
N CYS A 52 2.19 18.18 -6.78
CA CYS A 52 2.58 16.81 -7.08
C CYS A 52 2.10 15.85 -5.99
N VAL A 53 1.74 14.64 -6.42
CA VAL A 53 1.51 13.49 -5.56
C VAL A 53 2.54 12.45 -5.94
N VAL A 54 3.30 11.98 -4.96
CA VAL A 54 4.33 10.96 -5.12
C VAL A 54 4.05 9.82 -4.16
N SER A 55 4.18 8.60 -4.65
CA SER A 55 3.98 7.38 -3.84
C SER A 55 4.91 6.30 -4.35
N VAL A 56 5.57 5.61 -3.41
CA VAL A 56 6.36 4.41 -3.67
C VAL A 56 5.54 3.22 -3.23
N ALA A 57 5.37 2.23 -4.11
CA ALA A 57 4.54 1.06 -3.86
C ALA A 57 5.31 -0.24 -4.04
N TYR A 58 5.03 -1.19 -3.17
CA TYR A 58 5.66 -2.50 -3.09
C TYR A 58 4.59 -3.58 -3.22
N LEU A 59 4.81 -4.53 -4.13
CA LEU A 59 4.00 -5.73 -4.26
C LEU A 59 4.50 -6.77 -3.25
N LEU A 60 3.60 -7.35 -2.46
CA LEU A 60 3.92 -8.16 -1.29
C LEU A 60 3.39 -9.59 -1.45
N VAL A 61 2.46 -10.03 -0.61
CA VAL A 61 2.06 -11.44 -0.41
C VAL A 61 1.00 -11.87 -1.41
N ASN A 62 1.11 -13.07 -1.98
CA ASN A 62 0.03 -13.71 -2.72
C ASN A 62 -0.89 -14.44 -1.75
N GLN A 63 -2.11 -13.92 -1.57
CA GLN A 63 -3.05 -14.39 -0.53
C GLN A 63 -3.62 -15.79 -0.78
N ILE A 64 -3.41 -16.34 -1.99
CA ILE A 64 -3.98 -17.63 -2.40
C ILE A 64 -2.92 -18.72 -2.45
N LYS A 65 -1.70 -18.38 -2.88
CA LYS A 65 -0.63 -19.35 -3.15
C LYS A 65 0.44 -19.42 -2.08
N ASP A 66 0.65 -18.34 -1.31
CA ASP A 66 1.69 -18.35 -0.29
C ASP A 66 1.23 -19.15 0.93
N PRO A 67 2.03 -20.13 1.42
CA PRO A 67 1.61 -21.05 2.48
C PRO A 67 1.38 -20.35 3.84
N ASN A 68 2.01 -19.19 4.06
CA ASN A 68 1.90 -18.41 5.29
C ASN A 68 1.14 -17.09 5.07
N ALA A 69 0.36 -16.98 3.99
CA ALA A 69 -0.25 -15.72 3.55
C ALA A 69 -1.01 -14.97 4.65
N GLU A 70 -1.76 -15.68 5.49
CA GLU A 70 -2.53 -15.10 6.59
C GLU A 70 -1.63 -14.46 7.65
N LEU A 71 -0.59 -15.18 8.09
CA LEU A 71 0.35 -14.70 9.11
C LEU A 71 1.20 -13.55 8.56
N ASP A 72 1.72 -13.68 7.34
CA ASP A 72 2.52 -12.64 6.69
C ASP A 72 1.69 -11.37 6.47
N SER A 73 0.44 -11.50 6.03
CA SER A 73 -0.47 -10.36 5.86
C SER A 73 -0.79 -9.68 7.19
N PHE A 74 -1.00 -10.45 8.25
CA PHE A 74 -1.19 -9.90 9.59
C PHE A 74 0.05 -9.15 10.06
N ALA A 75 1.24 -9.76 9.96
CA ALA A 75 2.50 -9.13 10.35
C ALA A 75 2.77 -7.85 9.56
N LEU A 76 2.51 -7.85 8.25
CA LEU A 76 2.66 -6.66 7.39
C LEU A 76 1.64 -5.56 7.72
N THR A 77 0.42 -5.92 8.14
CA THR A 77 -0.57 -4.95 8.61
C THR A 77 -0.09 -4.26 9.88
N VAL A 78 0.43 -5.03 10.85
CA VAL A 78 1.02 -4.50 12.09
C VAL A 78 2.24 -3.63 11.77
N ALA A 79 3.14 -4.09 10.90
CA ALA A 79 4.32 -3.32 10.50
C ALA A 79 3.94 -1.99 9.83
N ALA A 80 2.94 -1.99 8.94
CA ALA A 80 2.44 -0.78 8.32
C ALA A 80 1.84 0.20 9.34
N ASP A 81 1.12 -0.30 10.35
CA ASP A 81 0.60 0.54 11.43
C ASP A 81 1.74 1.16 12.26
N LEU A 82 2.77 0.41 12.63
CA LEU A 82 3.93 0.94 13.35
C LEU A 82 4.67 2.04 12.58
N LEU A 83 4.75 1.87 11.26
CA LEU A 83 5.40 2.80 10.33
C LEU A 83 4.60 4.10 10.11
N LEU A 84 3.26 4.05 10.20
CA LEU A 84 2.38 5.16 9.79
C LEU A 84 1.54 5.78 10.92
N SER A 85 1.22 5.03 11.95
CA SER A 85 0.21 5.41 12.95
C SER A 85 0.83 6.11 14.15
N GLY A 86 0.35 7.34 14.38
CA GLY A 86 0.67 8.17 15.53
C GLY A 86 1.79 9.18 15.29
N PRO A 87 2.01 10.09 16.25
CA PRO A 87 3.03 11.15 16.14
C PRO A 87 4.47 10.64 16.23
N GLN A 88 4.69 9.39 16.68
CA GLN A 88 6.01 8.77 16.79
C GLN A 88 6.24 7.71 15.71
N ALA A 89 5.43 7.74 14.65
CA ALA A 89 5.56 6.82 13.53
C ALA A 89 6.72 7.27 12.63
N TYR A 90 7.49 6.32 12.14
CA TYR A 90 8.70 6.60 11.36
C TYR A 90 8.45 7.45 10.12
N PHE A 91 7.32 7.23 9.43
CA PHE A 91 6.94 8.06 8.28
C PHE A 91 6.26 9.38 8.68
N ASN A 92 5.81 9.54 9.92
CA ASN A 92 5.40 10.85 10.41
C ASN A 92 6.64 11.76 10.48
N ASP A 93 7.66 11.33 11.24
CA ASP A 93 8.90 12.07 11.43
C ASP A 93 9.64 12.29 10.09
N SER A 94 9.82 11.23 9.30
CA SER A 94 10.62 11.34 8.07
C SER A 94 9.91 12.02 6.90
N LEU A 95 8.57 11.92 6.79
CA LEU A 95 7.85 12.48 5.64
C LEU A 95 7.00 13.70 6.02
N LEU A 96 6.18 13.64 7.07
CA LEU A 96 5.31 14.76 7.43
C LEU A 96 6.11 15.91 8.06
N GLU A 97 7.01 15.61 9.00
CA GLU A 97 7.83 16.66 9.64
C GLU A 97 8.92 17.22 8.71
N SER A 98 9.21 16.56 7.57
CA SER A 98 10.11 17.08 6.55
C SER A 98 9.63 18.39 5.90
N GLY A 99 8.32 18.67 5.95
CA GLY A 99 7.71 19.84 5.31
C GLY A 99 7.66 19.80 3.78
N LEU A 100 8.08 18.68 3.16
CA LEU A 100 8.08 18.52 1.71
C LEU A 100 6.66 18.45 1.13
N GLY A 101 5.74 17.82 1.85
CA GLY A 101 4.33 17.64 1.45
C GLY A 101 3.32 18.17 2.47
N SER A 102 2.05 18.20 2.09
CA SER A 102 0.93 18.62 2.95
C SER A 102 0.25 17.46 3.68
N GLY A 103 0.60 16.22 3.35
CA GLY A 103 0.07 15.02 3.99
C GLY A 103 0.42 13.75 3.20
N PHE A 104 0.00 12.60 3.71
CA PHE A 104 0.23 11.33 3.02
C PHE A 104 -0.49 11.26 1.66
N ALA A 105 0.16 10.58 0.71
CA ALA A 105 -0.42 10.29 -0.59
C ALA A 105 -1.64 9.34 -0.45
N PRO A 106 -2.66 9.46 -1.33
CA PRO A 106 -3.77 8.52 -1.37
C PRO A 106 -3.30 7.07 -1.53
N GLY A 107 -3.94 6.15 -0.82
CA GLY A 107 -3.56 4.74 -0.84
C GLY A 107 -2.32 4.40 0.00
N THR A 108 -1.81 5.34 0.81
CA THR A 108 -0.77 5.04 1.82
C THR A 108 -1.26 3.97 2.80
N GLY A 109 -0.40 3.01 3.10
CA GLY A 109 -0.67 1.88 4.00
C GLY A 109 -0.64 0.52 3.32
N TYR A 110 -1.08 -0.48 4.07
CA TYR A 110 -1.20 -1.86 3.60
C TYR A 110 -2.54 -2.10 2.90
N GLY A 111 -2.49 -2.67 1.71
CA GLY A 111 -3.64 -3.00 0.87
C GLY A 111 -3.83 -4.51 0.73
N GLY A 112 -4.77 -5.09 1.47
CA GLY A 112 -5.09 -6.52 1.48
C GLY A 112 -6.30 -6.93 0.63
N SER A 113 -6.87 -6.03 -0.18
CA SER A 113 -8.11 -6.33 -0.93
C SER A 113 -7.89 -6.99 -2.29
N ARG A 114 -6.64 -7.14 -2.74
CA ARG A 114 -6.25 -7.72 -4.02
C ARG A 114 -5.68 -9.12 -3.85
N ARG A 115 -5.70 -9.95 -4.90
CA ARG A 115 -5.10 -11.30 -4.89
C ARG A 115 -3.67 -11.28 -4.33
N GLU A 116 -2.88 -10.30 -4.74
CA GLU A 116 -1.59 -10.01 -4.16
C GLU A 116 -1.62 -8.66 -3.44
N THR A 117 -1.11 -8.63 -2.21
CA THR A 117 -1.17 -7.45 -1.35
C THR A 117 -0.11 -6.43 -1.73
N SER A 118 -0.28 -5.20 -1.25
CA SER A 118 0.66 -4.12 -1.53
C SER A 118 0.87 -3.24 -0.31
N PHE A 119 2.04 -2.63 -0.17
CA PHE A 119 2.26 -1.49 0.71
C PHE A 119 2.62 -0.29 -0.14
N ALA A 120 2.04 0.88 0.15
CA ALA A 120 2.42 2.11 -0.51
C ALA A 120 2.58 3.24 0.52
N VAL A 121 3.47 4.19 0.24
CA VAL A 121 3.66 5.37 1.08
C VAL A 121 4.26 6.51 0.26
N GLY A 122 3.89 7.73 0.60
CA GLY A 122 4.45 8.94 0.01
C GLY A 122 3.68 10.17 0.44
N LEU A 123 3.81 11.26 -0.30
CA LEU A 123 3.24 12.55 0.05
C LEU A 123 2.39 13.14 -1.08
N LYS A 124 1.37 13.91 -0.69
CA LYS A 124 0.65 14.83 -1.58
C LYS A 124 1.05 16.28 -1.29
N GLY A 125 0.83 17.15 -2.27
CA GLY A 125 1.16 18.57 -2.15
C GLY A 125 2.67 18.79 -2.07
N VAL A 126 3.41 18.11 -2.95
CA VAL A 126 4.88 18.16 -3.05
C VAL A 126 5.27 19.10 -4.19
N ALA A 127 6.41 19.80 -4.06
CA ALA A 127 6.97 20.57 -5.17
C ALA A 127 7.55 19.62 -6.23
N GLU A 128 7.57 20.04 -7.49
CA GLU A 128 8.05 19.19 -8.58
C GLU A 128 9.54 18.83 -8.39
N GLU A 129 10.36 19.77 -7.92
CA GLU A 129 11.77 19.52 -7.61
C GLU A 129 12.00 18.56 -6.42
N ASP A 130 11.01 18.40 -5.54
CA ASP A 130 11.13 17.60 -4.30
C ASP A 130 10.64 16.15 -4.48
N VAL A 131 10.10 15.79 -5.66
CA VAL A 131 9.53 14.45 -5.91
C VAL A 131 10.53 13.33 -5.62
N ASP A 132 11.77 13.48 -6.08
CA ASP A 132 12.82 12.47 -5.88
C ASP A 132 13.30 12.42 -4.43
N ALA A 133 13.29 13.56 -3.73
CA ALA A 133 13.66 13.63 -2.32
C ALA A 133 12.69 12.82 -1.45
N VAL A 134 11.38 12.87 -1.75
CA VAL A 134 10.38 12.08 -1.04
C VAL A 134 10.61 10.57 -1.23
N ALA A 135 10.88 10.13 -2.46
CA ALA A 135 11.18 8.71 -2.72
C ALA A 135 12.45 8.25 -1.99
N GLY A 136 13.48 9.10 -1.93
CA GLY A 136 14.70 8.85 -1.17
C GLY A 136 14.46 8.72 0.34
N LEU A 137 13.62 9.60 0.92
CA LEU A 137 13.25 9.51 2.34
C LEU A 137 12.47 8.24 2.65
N VAL A 138 11.57 7.82 1.75
CA VAL A 138 10.84 6.55 1.93
C VAL A 138 11.83 5.38 2.03
N GLN A 139 12.78 5.29 1.10
CA GLN A 139 13.77 4.22 1.07
C GLN A 139 14.66 4.26 2.32
N ALA A 140 15.20 5.42 2.67
CA ALA A 140 16.09 5.58 3.83
C ALA A 140 15.40 5.21 5.15
N THR A 141 14.11 5.56 5.30
CA THR A 141 13.35 5.19 6.49
C THR A 141 13.13 3.68 6.58
N LEU A 142 12.81 3.02 5.47
CA LEU A 142 12.65 1.56 5.45
C LEU A 142 13.97 0.84 5.76
N GLU A 143 15.09 1.31 5.20
CA GLU A 143 16.42 0.77 5.51
C GLU A 143 16.76 0.90 6.98
N LYS A 144 16.56 2.09 7.56
CA LYS A 144 16.78 2.34 8.99
C LYS A 144 15.93 1.42 9.86
N VAL A 145 14.63 1.27 9.55
CA VAL A 145 13.74 0.38 10.31
C VAL A 145 14.14 -1.08 10.16
N ALA A 146 14.61 -1.50 8.98
CA ALA A 146 15.10 -2.86 8.77
C ALA A 146 16.38 -3.16 9.58
N GLU A 147 17.25 -2.17 9.77
CA GLU A 147 18.48 -2.30 10.56
C GLU A 147 18.24 -2.22 12.07
N GLU A 148 17.43 -1.25 12.52
CA GLU A 148 17.23 -0.96 13.95
C GLU A 148 16.06 -1.74 14.57
N GLY A 149 15.10 -2.17 13.74
CA GLY A 149 13.85 -2.78 14.18
C GLY A 149 12.88 -1.80 14.85
N PHE A 150 11.81 -2.36 15.40
CA PHE A 150 10.81 -1.60 16.16
C PHE A 150 11.07 -1.68 17.67
N PRO A 151 10.97 -0.57 18.42
CA PRO A 151 11.06 -0.57 19.87
C PRO A 151 10.00 -1.49 20.49
N ARG A 152 10.40 -2.28 21.48
CA ARG A 152 9.51 -3.25 22.14
C ARG A 152 8.29 -2.63 22.82
N GLU A 153 8.37 -1.35 23.18
CA GLU A 153 7.25 -0.61 23.79
C GLU A 153 6.15 -0.27 22.78
N ARG A 154 6.45 -0.34 21.48
CA ARG A 154 5.49 -0.07 20.39
C ARG A 154 4.88 -1.35 19.79
N VAL A 155 5.42 -2.52 20.08
CA VAL A 155 5.01 -3.84 19.54
C VAL A 155 4.20 -4.61 20.58
#